data_AF-A0A3B8MUA1-F1
#
_entry.id   AF-A0A3B8MUA1-F1
#
_cell.length_a   1.000
_cell.length_b   1.000
_cell.length_c   1.000
_cell.angle_alpha   90.00
_cell.angle_beta   90.00
_cell.angle_gamma   90.00
#
_symmetry.space_group_name_H-M   'P 1'
#
loop_
_entity.id
_entity.type
_entity.pdbx_description
1 polymer ?
#
loop_
_entity_poly.entity_id
_entity_poly.type
_entity_poly.pdbx_seq_one_letter_code
_entity_poly.pdbx_strand_id
1 'polypeptide(L)'
;MTQLEYALSGIVTKEMKIVAEYEGVDEEFILEGVKKGEIVIPSNINHKNLIPKGIGRGLSTKVNANIGTSDAYPEIEKEIEKLNVAVKAGADAVMDLSTGGDINQSRRKILENSPV
;
A
#
# COMPACT_ATOMS: atom_id res chain seq x y z
N MET A 1 15.86 -6.98 2.37
CA MET A 1 16.36 -5.71 1.83
C MET A 1 15.16 -4.81 1.56
N THR A 2 15.22 -3.54 1.91
CA THR A 2 14.16 -2.54 1.71
C THR A 2 14.31 -1.85 0.35
N GLN A 3 13.27 -1.15 -0.12
CA GLN A 3 13.34 -0.36 -1.34
C GLN A 3 14.42 0.72 -1.25
N LEU A 4 14.64 1.31 -0.08
CA LEU A 4 15.71 2.27 0.16
C LEU A 4 17.11 1.63 0.00
N GLU A 5 17.33 0.43 0.53
CA GLU A 5 18.62 -0.25 0.41
C GLU A 5 18.95 -0.62 -1.06
N TYR A 6 17.94 -1.08 -1.81
CA TYR A 6 18.10 -1.28 -3.27
C TYR A 6 18.40 0.04 -3.98
N ALA A 7 17.67 1.11 -3.63
CA ALA A 7 17.87 2.41 -4.23
C ALA A 7 19.29 2.94 -4.00
N LEU A 8 19.77 2.90 -2.75
CA LEU A 8 21.13 3.33 -2.39
C LEU A 8 22.21 2.49 -3.08
N SER A 9 21.91 1.25 -3.46
CA SER A 9 22.78 0.38 -4.25
C SER A 9 22.68 0.62 -5.77
N GLY A 10 21.86 1.58 -6.20
CA GLY A 10 21.63 1.90 -7.62
C GLY A 10 20.79 0.86 -8.35
N ILE A 11 20.06 0.00 -7.63
CA ILE A 11 19.26 -1.09 -8.21
C ILE A 11 17.82 -0.62 -8.37
N VAL A 12 17.34 -0.59 -9.61
CA VAL A 12 15.90 -0.40 -9.91
C VAL A 12 15.16 -1.71 -9.68
N THR A 13 14.26 -1.74 -8.70
CA THR A 13 13.45 -2.92 -8.34
C THR A 13 12.21 -3.04 -9.23
N LYS A 14 11.56 -4.21 -9.22
CA LYS A 14 10.27 -4.40 -9.92
C LYS A 14 9.21 -3.42 -9.41
N GLU A 15 9.19 -3.15 -8.10
CA GLU A 15 8.24 -2.21 -7.50
C GLU A 15 8.44 -0.78 -8.01
N MET A 16 9.70 -0.33 -8.15
CA MET A 16 9.99 0.99 -8.74
C MET A 16 9.51 1.10 -10.19
N LYS A 17 9.66 0.03 -10.99
CA LYS A 17 9.16 0.01 -12.38
C LYS A 17 7.64 0.14 -12.45
N ILE A 18 6.92 -0.60 -11.59
CA ILE A 18 5.45 -0.53 -11.52
C ILE A 18 4.99 0.87 -11.12
N VAL A 19 5.66 1.49 -10.14
CA VAL A 19 5.34 2.86 -9.72
C VAL A 19 5.63 3.86 -10.83
N ALA A 20 6.78 3.75 -11.51
CA ALA A 20 7.16 4.61 -12.62
C ALA A 20 6.12 4.55 -13.76
N GLU A 21 5.72 3.33 -14.16
CA GLU A 21 4.69 3.09 -15.16
C GLU A 21 3.34 3.68 -14.75
N TYR A 22 2.91 3.46 -13.50
CA TYR A 22 1.65 3.97 -13.00
C TYR A 22 1.59 5.51 -12.98
N GLU A 23 2.71 6.17 -12.68
CA GLU A 23 2.80 7.63 -12.56
C GLU A 23 3.16 8.31 -13.89
N GLY A 24 3.54 7.54 -14.92
CA GLY A 24 3.97 8.09 -16.21
C GLY A 24 5.29 8.85 -16.13
N VAL A 25 6.23 8.38 -15.29
CA VAL A 25 7.56 8.98 -15.07
C VAL A 25 8.67 7.97 -15.33
N ASP A 26 9.92 8.42 -15.43
CA ASP A 26 11.07 7.54 -15.62
C ASP A 26 11.40 6.72 -14.38
N GLU A 27 11.90 5.49 -14.57
CA GLU A 27 12.37 4.62 -13.48
C GLU A 27 13.46 5.29 -12.64
N GLU A 28 14.35 6.05 -13.27
CA GLU A 28 15.42 6.80 -12.61
C GLU A 28 14.87 7.90 -11.70
N PHE A 29 13.75 8.53 -12.07
CA PHE A 29 13.09 9.52 -11.21
C PHE A 29 12.61 8.88 -9.91
N ILE A 30 12.02 7.68 -9.99
CA ILE A 30 11.60 6.92 -8.81
C ILE A 30 12.81 6.49 -7.99
N LEU A 31 13.84 5.94 -8.61
CA LEU A 31 15.07 5.50 -7.95
C LEU A 31 15.70 6.64 -7.14
N GLU A 32 15.89 7.81 -7.76
CA GLU A 32 16.48 8.99 -7.13
C GLU A 32 15.60 9.57 -6.02
N GLY A 33 14.27 9.59 -6.21
CA GLY A 33 13.33 10.01 -5.18
C GLY A 33 13.38 9.10 -3.94
N VAL A 34 13.51 7.78 -4.15
CA VAL A 34 13.67 6.81 -3.05
C VAL A 34 15.03 6.97 -2.37
N LYS A 35 16.13 7.13 -3.12
CA LYS A 35 17.47 7.39 -2.55
C LYS A 35 17.48 8.62 -1.64
N LYS A 36 16.78 9.68 -2.04
CA LYS A 36 16.69 10.95 -1.29
C LYS A 36 15.71 10.89 -0.11
N GLY A 37 14.91 9.83 -0.01
CA GLY A 37 13.84 9.72 0.98
C GLY A 37 12.63 10.62 0.70
N GLU A 38 12.51 11.14 -0.52
CA GLU A 38 11.38 11.99 -0.95
C GLU A 38 10.20 11.16 -1.49
N ILE A 39 10.46 9.91 -1.89
CA ILE A 39 9.48 8.91 -2.33
C ILE A 39 9.65 7.65 -1.49
N VAL A 40 8.55 7.10 -1.00
CA VAL A 40 8.50 5.78 -0.35
C VAL A 40 7.61 4.83 -1.13
N ILE A 41 7.95 3.54 -1.11
CA ILE A 41 7.14 2.46 -1.69
C ILE A 41 6.89 1.42 -0.58
N PRO A 42 5.71 1.45 0.08
CA PRO A 42 5.35 0.49 1.11
C PRO A 42 5.13 -0.90 0.50
N SER A 43 6.17 -1.73 0.48
CA SER A 43 6.12 -3.06 -0.15
C SER A 43 6.67 -4.15 0.76
N ASN A 44 5.90 -4.54 1.78
CA ASN A 44 6.30 -5.64 2.64
C ASN A 44 6.35 -6.95 1.81
N ILE A 45 7.46 -7.68 1.89
CA ILE A 45 7.67 -8.93 1.15
C ILE A 45 6.60 -10.00 1.40
N ASN A 46 5.85 -9.91 2.51
CA ASN A 46 4.79 -10.86 2.86
C ASN A 46 3.41 -10.49 2.27
N HIS A 47 3.25 -9.30 1.70
CA HIS A 47 2.01 -8.86 1.08
C HIS A 47 2.01 -9.24 -0.41
N LYS A 48 1.59 -10.47 -0.71
CA LYS A 48 1.85 -11.12 -2.01
C LYS A 48 1.00 -10.62 -3.19
N ASN A 49 -0.17 -10.06 -2.90
CA ASN A 49 -1.14 -9.51 -3.86
C ASN A 49 -1.05 -7.99 -4.01
N LEU A 50 -0.07 -7.34 -3.36
CA LEU A 50 0.13 -5.90 -3.44
C LEU A 50 0.43 -5.45 -4.87
N ILE A 51 -0.22 -4.37 -5.28
CA ILE A 51 0.10 -3.57 -6.46
C ILE A 51 0.85 -2.32 -5.94
N PRO A 52 2.18 -2.25 -6.08
CA PRO A 52 2.97 -1.18 -5.46
C PRO A 52 2.53 0.23 -5.87
N LYS A 53 2.49 1.13 -4.90
CA LYS A 53 2.29 2.58 -5.08
C LYS A 53 3.45 3.36 -4.49
N GLY A 54 3.85 4.43 -5.18
CA GLY A 54 4.80 5.41 -4.67
C GLY A 54 4.08 6.54 -3.96
N ILE A 55 4.58 6.95 -2.81
CA ILE A 55 4.08 8.11 -2.06
C ILE A 55 5.23 9.09 -1.92
N GLY A 56 5.08 10.30 -2.49
CA GLY A 56 6.16 11.28 -2.44
C GLY A 56 5.98 12.46 -3.38
N ARG A 57 6.95 13.36 -3.33
CA ARG A 57 6.93 14.60 -4.13
C ARG A 57 7.07 14.27 -5.63
N GLY A 58 6.28 14.96 -6.46
CA GLY A 58 6.30 14.81 -7.92
C GLY A 58 5.47 13.64 -8.44
N LEU A 59 4.88 12.83 -7.56
CA LEU A 59 3.88 11.82 -7.90
C LEU A 59 2.47 12.39 -7.72
N SER A 60 1.46 11.70 -8.25
CA SER A 60 0.06 12.02 -7.99
C SER A 60 -0.25 11.93 -6.49
N THR A 61 -1.20 12.76 -6.02
CA THR A 61 -1.64 12.72 -4.60
C THR A 61 -2.32 11.39 -4.30
N LYS A 62 -1.94 10.76 -3.20
CA LYS A 62 -2.47 9.46 -2.77
C LYS A 62 -3.53 9.62 -1.69
N VAL A 63 -4.54 8.74 -1.72
CA VAL A 63 -5.65 8.74 -0.75
C VAL A 63 -5.65 7.43 0.03
N ASN A 64 -5.72 7.55 1.36
CA ASN A 64 -5.89 6.42 2.27
C ASN A 64 -7.34 6.34 2.77
N ALA A 65 -7.92 5.14 2.78
CA ALA A 65 -9.20 4.87 3.43
C ALA A 65 -8.99 4.13 4.76
N ASN A 66 -9.71 4.54 5.80
CA ASN A 66 -9.70 3.85 7.09
C ASN A 66 -10.89 2.90 7.19
N ILE A 67 -10.61 1.65 7.53
CA ILE A 67 -11.60 0.61 7.83
C ILE A 67 -11.27 -0.03 9.19
N GLY A 68 -12.07 -0.96 9.65
CA GLY A 68 -11.81 -1.72 10.87
C GLY A 68 -13.07 -2.04 11.66
N THR A 69 -12.99 -3.12 12.42
CA THR A 69 -14.05 -3.58 13.32
C THR A 69 -14.10 -2.76 14.61
N SER A 70 -15.25 -2.80 15.28
CA SER A 70 -15.44 -2.26 16.63
C SER A 70 -16.28 -3.22 17.46
N ASP A 71 -16.39 -3.01 18.77
CA ASP A 71 -17.23 -3.87 19.63
C ASP A 71 -18.71 -3.85 19.21
N ALA A 72 -19.17 -2.75 18.61
CA ALA A 72 -20.52 -2.62 18.07
C ALA A 72 -20.70 -3.28 16.70
N TYR A 73 -19.61 -3.41 15.93
CA TYR A 73 -19.60 -3.95 14.56
C TYR A 73 -18.36 -4.84 14.36
N PRO A 74 -18.39 -6.10 14.85
CA PRO A 74 -17.23 -6.99 14.85
C PRO A 74 -17.10 -7.83 13.57
N GLU A 75 -18.01 -7.70 12.60
CA GLU A 75 -18.10 -8.62 11.46
C GLU A 75 -17.00 -8.36 10.41
N ILE A 76 -16.07 -9.30 10.27
CA ILE A 76 -14.92 -9.20 9.36
C ILE A 76 -15.34 -9.14 7.90
N GLU A 77 -16.40 -9.85 7.53
CA GLU A 77 -16.92 -9.87 6.16
C GLU A 77 -17.36 -8.48 5.69
N LYS A 78 -17.90 -7.66 6.59
CA LYS A 78 -18.26 -6.27 6.30
C LYS A 78 -17.03 -5.39 6.09
N GLU A 79 -15.92 -5.66 6.78
CA GLU A 79 -14.66 -4.95 6.55
C GLU A 79 -14.01 -5.33 5.22
N ILE A 80 -14.14 -6.59 4.78
CA ILE A 80 -13.73 -7.01 3.43
C ILE A 80 -14.58 -6.30 2.37
N GLU A 81 -15.89 -6.14 2.59
CA GLU A 81 -16.74 -5.38 1.68
C GLU A 81 -16.31 -3.90 1.60
N LYS A 82 -16.04 -3.26 2.74
CA LYS A 82 -15.52 -1.88 2.78
C LYS A 82 -14.19 -1.74 2.06
N LEU A 83 -13.27 -2.70 2.25
CA LEU A 83 -12.00 -2.76 1.50
C LEU A 83 -12.25 -2.77 -0.01
N ASN A 84 -13.11 -3.67 -0.49
CA ASN A 84 -13.41 -3.77 -1.91
C ASN A 84 -14.03 -2.49 -2.47
N VAL A 85 -14.94 -1.86 -1.72
CA VAL A 85 -15.55 -0.58 -2.10
C VAL A 85 -14.51 0.54 -2.13
N ALA A 86 -13.63 0.62 -1.13
CA ALA A 86 -12.58 1.64 -1.06
C ALA A 86 -11.61 1.53 -2.25
N VAL A 87 -11.13 0.32 -2.55
CA VAL A 87 -10.25 0.06 -3.71
C VAL A 87 -10.96 0.41 -5.01
N LYS A 88 -12.22 -0.02 -5.19
CA LYS A 88 -13.02 0.31 -6.37
C LYS A 88 -13.26 1.81 -6.54
N ALA A 89 -13.36 2.55 -5.44
CA ALA A 89 -13.50 4.00 -5.44
C ALA A 89 -12.16 4.74 -5.70
N GLY A 90 -11.03 4.02 -5.77
CA GLY A 90 -9.72 4.59 -6.08
C GLY A 90 -8.86 4.91 -4.85
N ALA A 91 -9.10 4.29 -3.70
CA ALA A 91 -8.17 4.37 -2.58
C ALA A 91 -6.81 3.74 -2.95
N ASP A 92 -5.72 4.47 -2.70
CA ASP A 92 -4.35 4.03 -2.98
C ASP A 92 -3.74 3.21 -1.84
N ALA A 93 -4.32 3.34 -0.64
CA ALA A 93 -3.93 2.62 0.55
C ALA A 93 -5.15 2.43 1.45
N VAL A 94 -5.10 1.40 2.29
CA VAL A 94 -6.11 1.15 3.32
C VAL A 94 -5.41 0.90 4.66
N MET A 95 -5.98 1.46 5.72
CA MET A 95 -5.54 1.20 7.08
C MET A 95 -6.62 0.48 7.87
N ASP A 96 -6.27 -0.68 8.41
CA ASP A 96 -7.09 -1.41 9.37
C ASP A 96 -6.89 -0.83 10.78
N LEU A 97 -7.92 -0.15 11.28
CA LEU A 97 -8.00 0.45 12.60
C LEU A 97 -8.95 -0.33 13.53
N SER A 98 -9.07 -1.65 13.31
CA SER A 98 -9.90 -2.53 14.13
C SER A 98 -9.58 -2.40 15.63
N THR A 99 -10.63 -2.26 16.45
CA THR A 99 -10.54 -2.12 17.92
C THR A 99 -11.31 -3.19 18.69
N GLY A 100 -12.27 -3.87 18.05
CA GLY A 100 -13.13 -4.87 18.68
C GLY A 100 -13.17 -6.20 17.92
N GLY A 101 -13.57 -7.27 18.60
CA GLY A 101 -13.54 -8.63 18.05
C GLY A 101 -12.12 -9.19 17.90
N ASP A 102 -11.93 -10.14 16.98
CA ASP A 102 -10.60 -10.70 16.68
C ASP A 102 -9.85 -9.82 15.65
N ILE A 103 -9.15 -8.82 16.17
CA ILE A 103 -8.37 -7.88 15.37
C ILE A 103 -7.25 -8.55 14.55
N ASN A 104 -6.72 -9.70 15.02
CA ASN A 104 -5.66 -10.39 14.30
C ASN A 104 -6.22 -11.16 13.10
N GLN A 105 -7.38 -11.79 13.28
CA GLN A 105 -8.10 -12.44 12.20
C GLN A 105 -8.59 -11.42 11.16
N SER A 106 -9.16 -10.29 11.61
CA SER A 106 -9.59 -9.18 10.75
C SER A 106 -8.44 -8.71 9.86
N ARG A 107 -7.30 -8.32 10.46
CA ARG A 107 -6.14 -7.84 9.72
C ARG A 107 -5.59 -8.85 8.73
N ARG A 108 -5.51 -10.15 9.10
CA ARG A 108 -5.06 -11.20 8.18
C ARG A 108 -5.99 -11.32 6.97
N LYS A 109 -7.30 -11.30 7.19
CA LYS A 109 -8.30 -11.38 6.13
C LYS A 109 -8.25 -10.16 5.22
N ILE A 110 -8.09 -8.96 5.77
CA ILE A 110 -7.91 -7.73 5.00
C ILE A 110 -6.64 -7.83 4.12
N LEU A 111 -5.50 -8.23 4.69
CA LEU A 111 -4.25 -8.38 3.92
C LEU A 111 -4.35 -9.43 2.80
N GLU A 112 -4.99 -10.58 3.06
CA GLU A 112 -5.23 -11.63 2.06
C GLU A 112 -6.03 -11.12 0.85
N ASN A 113 -6.88 -10.10 1.03
CA ASN A 113 -7.79 -9.58 0.00
C ASN A 113 -7.36 -8.21 -0.55
N SER A 114 -6.46 -7.47 0.12
CA SER A 114 -6.10 -6.11 -0.28
C SER A 114 -5.03 -6.08 -1.38
N PRO A 115 -5.29 -5.46 -2.54
CA PRO A 115 -4.26 -5.18 -3.54
C PRO A 115 -3.48 -3.88 -3.26
N VAL A 116 -3.86 -3.11 -2.23
CA VAL A 116 -3.28 -1.82 -1.84
C VAL A 116 -2.74 -1.83 -0.41
#